data_AF-K7KKR1-F1
#
_entry.id   AF-K7KKR1-F1
#
_cell.length_a   1.000
_cell.length_b   1.000
_cell.length_c   1.000
_cell.angle_alpha   90.00
_cell.angle_beta   90.00
_cell.angle_gamma   90.00
#
_symmetry.space_group_name_H-M   'P 1'
#
loop_
_entity.id
_entity.type
_entity.pdbx_description
1 polymer ?
#
loop_
_entity_poly.entity_id
_entity_poly.type
_entity_poly.pdbx_seq_one_letter_code
_entity_poly.pdbx_strand_id
1 'polypeptide(L)'
;MHCEELSMKGLELLKIAIAKAGYIGKVVVGMDVAASKFYDDKDKTYHLNFKEENNDESQKILGDNLKNVYKSYVADYPIVSIEDPFDQDDWEHHVKLIVEVGQQVHIVSDDLLFTNPKRVDKAIKEKVCNALLLKEIALLSQFEHENIIQ
;
A
#
# COMPACT_ATOMS: atom_id res chain seq x y z
N MET A 1 -8.84 5.53 19.22
CA MET A 1 -7.38 5.72 18.98
C MET A 1 -7.15 5.63 17.50
N HIS A 2 -7.06 6.79 16.87
CA HIS A 2 -7.03 6.98 15.41
C HIS A 2 -5.98 6.05 14.75
N CYS A 3 -6.33 5.35 13.68
CA CYS A 3 -5.35 4.41 13.08
C CYS A 3 -4.20 5.14 12.38
N GLU A 4 -4.38 6.38 11.94
CA GLU A 4 -3.26 7.24 11.53
C GLU A 4 -2.27 7.45 12.69
N GLU A 5 -2.76 7.68 13.91
CA GLU A 5 -1.91 7.76 15.11
C GLU A 5 -1.26 6.41 15.44
N LEU A 6 -1.92 5.28 15.18
CA LEU A 6 -1.32 3.96 15.38
C LEU A 6 -0.15 3.72 14.42
N SER A 7 -0.34 4.03 13.14
CA SER A 7 0.71 3.92 12.11
C SER A 7 1.90 4.83 12.43
N MET A 8 1.65 6.11 12.78
CA MET A 8 2.70 7.03 13.21
C MET A 8 3.45 6.54 14.46
N LYS A 9 2.74 6.05 15.48
CA LYS A 9 3.36 5.45 16.68
C LYS A 9 4.22 4.24 16.30
N GLY A 10 3.76 3.40 15.38
CA GLY A 10 4.53 2.27 14.85
C GLY A 10 5.83 2.70 14.19
N LEU A 11 5.77 3.71 13.31
CA LEU A 11 6.94 4.26 12.63
C LEU A 11 7.93 4.93 13.60
N GLU A 12 7.45 5.68 14.59
CA GLU A 12 8.30 6.26 15.64
C GLU A 12 8.97 5.18 16.51
N LEU A 13 8.25 4.10 16.85
CA LEU A 13 8.85 2.96 17.56
C LEU A 13 9.95 2.29 16.74
N LEU A 14 9.75 2.09 15.44
CA LEU A 14 10.78 1.55 14.55
C LEU A 14 12.01 2.47 14.49
N LYS A 15 11.81 3.78 14.36
CA LYS A 15 12.89 4.78 14.38
C LYS A 15 13.70 4.72 15.67
N ILE A 16 13.03 4.63 16.83
CA ILE A 16 13.69 4.45 18.14
C ILE A 16 14.45 3.12 18.20
N ALA A 17 13.86 2.03 17.71
CA ALA A 17 14.50 0.71 17.72
C ALA A 17 15.77 0.67 16.85
N ILE A 18 15.69 1.19 15.62
CA ILE A 18 16.82 1.31 14.69
C ILE A 18 17.95 2.14 15.30
N ALA A 19 17.60 3.26 15.96
CA ALA A 19 18.55 4.11 16.66
C ALA A 19 19.23 3.39 17.83
N LYS A 20 18.45 2.72 18.70
CA LYS A 20 18.98 1.96 19.84
C LYS A 20 19.89 0.81 19.42
N ALA A 21 19.63 0.18 18.28
CA ALA A 21 20.45 -0.90 17.74
C ALA A 21 21.70 -0.40 16.98
N GLY A 22 21.86 0.92 16.76
CA GLY A 22 23.03 1.49 16.09
C GLY A 22 23.02 1.34 14.55
N TYR A 23 21.84 1.16 13.94
CA TYR A 23 21.68 0.93 12.50
C TYR A 23 21.05 2.11 11.75
N ILE A 24 21.12 3.33 12.29
CA ILE A 24 20.67 4.54 11.58
C ILE A 24 21.37 4.64 10.21
N GLY A 25 20.59 4.83 9.15
CA GLY A 25 21.09 4.90 7.77
C GLY A 25 21.51 3.55 7.16
N LYS A 26 21.41 2.45 7.92
CA LYS A 26 21.68 1.08 7.44
C LYS A 26 20.41 0.24 7.31
N VAL A 27 19.38 0.57 8.09
CA VAL A 27 18.05 -0.05 8.02
C VAL A 27 17.05 1.00 7.53
N VAL A 28 16.21 0.58 6.59
CA VAL A 28 15.11 1.35 5.99
C VAL A 28 13.79 0.64 6.27
N VAL A 29 12.68 1.35 6.07
CA VAL A 29 11.33 0.85 6.39
C VAL A 29 10.57 0.57 5.10
N GLY A 30 9.87 -0.56 5.05
CA GLY A 30 8.80 -0.84 4.09
C GLY A 30 7.48 -1.00 4.85
N MET A 31 6.37 -0.67 4.21
CA MET A 31 5.04 -0.92 4.76
C MET A 31 4.15 -1.63 3.74
N ASP A 32 3.39 -2.60 4.24
CA ASP A 32 2.23 -3.18 3.56
C ASP A 32 0.99 -2.61 4.24
N VAL A 33 0.22 -1.84 3.47
CA VAL A 33 -0.96 -1.16 3.99
C VAL A 33 -2.20 -2.03 3.85
N ALA A 34 -2.25 -2.89 2.83
CA ALA A 34 -3.40 -3.71 2.47
C ALA A 34 -4.71 -2.88 2.47
N ALA A 35 -4.73 -1.73 1.77
CA ALA A 35 -5.79 -0.74 1.90
C ALA A 35 -7.18 -1.24 1.51
N SER A 36 -7.27 -2.26 0.64
CA SER A 36 -8.51 -2.98 0.33
C SER A 36 -9.21 -3.54 1.56
N LYS A 37 -8.51 -3.76 2.70
CA LYS A 37 -9.11 -4.27 3.94
C LYS A 37 -9.92 -3.23 4.71
N PHE A 38 -9.72 -1.95 4.42
CA PHE A 38 -10.40 -0.86 5.09
C PHE A 38 -11.03 0.12 4.11
N TYR A 39 -11.21 -0.27 2.86
CA TYR A 39 -11.94 0.50 1.87
C TYR A 39 -13.45 0.20 1.92
N ASP A 40 -14.28 1.23 1.81
CA ASP A 40 -15.74 1.13 1.68
C ASP A 40 -16.15 1.58 0.26
N ASP A 41 -16.58 0.60 -0.54
CA ASP A 41 -16.99 0.82 -1.93
C ASP A 41 -18.27 1.67 -2.04
N LYS A 42 -19.11 1.72 -1.00
CA LYS A 42 -20.39 2.45 -1.06
C LYS A 42 -20.18 3.96 -1.09
N ASP A 43 -19.22 4.45 -0.32
CA ASP A 43 -18.90 5.88 -0.23
C ASP A 43 -17.53 6.25 -0.80
N LYS A 44 -16.76 5.25 -1.27
CA LYS A 44 -15.42 5.39 -1.84
C LYS A 44 -14.44 6.03 -0.86
N THR A 45 -14.48 5.58 0.39
CA THR A 45 -13.61 6.08 1.46
C THR A 45 -12.79 4.95 2.11
N TYR A 46 -11.78 5.37 2.87
CA TYR A 46 -10.90 4.50 3.64
C TYR A 46 -11.16 4.70 5.13
N HIS A 47 -11.55 3.63 5.81
CA HIS A 47 -11.94 3.59 7.22
C HIS A 47 -10.73 3.30 8.09
N LEU A 48 -9.99 4.34 8.49
CA LEU A 48 -8.75 4.11 9.22
C LEU A 48 -8.99 3.35 10.54
N ASN A 49 -10.06 3.63 11.26
CA ASN A 49 -10.39 2.96 12.52
C ASN A 49 -11.27 1.70 12.39
N PHE A 50 -11.25 0.99 11.25
CA PHE A 50 -12.13 -0.17 10.97
C PHE A 50 -12.09 -1.31 12.02
N LYS A 51 -11.06 -1.36 12.87
CA LYS A 51 -10.91 -2.38 13.93
C LYS A 51 -11.45 -1.95 15.30
N GLU A 52 -11.92 -0.71 15.47
CA GLU A 52 -12.43 -0.24 16.77
C GLU A 52 -13.82 -0.82 17.06
N GLU A 53 -14.01 -1.42 18.25
CA GLU A 53 -15.25 -2.11 18.64
C GLU A 53 -16.49 -1.18 18.78
N ASN A 54 -16.31 0.14 18.72
CA ASN A 54 -17.38 1.14 18.67
C ASN A 54 -17.05 2.23 17.65
N ASN A 55 -16.67 1.81 16.45
CA ASN A 55 -16.33 2.72 15.36
C ASN A 55 -17.54 3.63 15.01
N ASP A 56 -17.35 4.93 15.18
CA ASP A 56 -18.33 5.98 14.89
C ASP A 56 -18.28 6.49 13.42
N GLU A 57 -17.50 5.81 12.59
CA GLU A 57 -17.19 6.16 11.20
C GLU A 57 -16.53 7.55 11.04
N SER A 58 -16.02 8.14 12.12
CA SER A 58 -15.40 9.48 12.08
C SER A 58 -14.07 9.53 11.33
N GLN A 59 -13.44 8.38 11.11
CA GLN A 59 -12.13 8.24 10.47
C GLN A 59 -12.22 7.72 9.03
N LYS A 60 -13.34 7.96 8.36
CA LYS A 60 -13.45 7.80 6.91
C LYS A 60 -12.73 8.94 6.22
N ILE A 61 -11.78 8.62 5.35
CA ILE A 61 -11.05 9.61 4.54
C ILE A 61 -11.09 9.26 3.06
N LEU A 62 -11.05 10.28 2.21
CA LEU A 62 -10.93 10.10 0.75
C LEU A 62 -9.52 9.63 0.38
N GLY A 63 -9.39 8.99 -0.78
CA GLY A 63 -8.08 8.54 -1.31
C GLY A 63 -7.05 9.68 -1.43
N ASP A 64 -7.47 10.90 -1.77
CA ASP A 64 -6.57 12.06 -1.81
C ASP A 64 -6.03 12.47 -0.43
N ASN A 65 -6.80 12.26 0.64
CA ASN A 65 -6.32 12.47 2.00
C ASN A 65 -5.37 11.35 2.42
N LEU A 66 -5.69 10.09 2.10
CA LEU A 66 -4.82 8.95 2.40
C LEU A 66 -3.48 9.05 1.68
N LYS A 67 -3.47 9.51 0.41
CA LYS A 67 -2.26 9.86 -0.33
C LYS A 67 -1.40 10.90 0.41
N ASN A 68 -2.01 11.92 1.01
CA ASN A 68 -1.28 12.94 1.78
C ASN A 68 -0.67 12.36 3.07
N VAL A 69 -1.33 11.39 3.70
CA VAL A 69 -0.77 10.63 4.83
C VAL A 69 0.49 9.86 4.39
N TYR A 70 0.45 9.15 3.26
CA TYR A 70 1.66 8.48 2.76
C TYR A 70 2.78 9.45 2.42
N LYS A 71 2.45 10.60 1.83
CA LYS A 71 3.43 11.65 1.52
C LYS A 71 4.10 12.20 2.78
N SER A 72 3.37 12.40 3.88
CA SER A 72 3.98 12.81 5.15
C SER A 72 4.88 11.72 5.71
N TYR A 73 4.48 10.45 5.60
CA TYR A 73 5.31 9.33 6.06
C TYR A 73 6.63 9.22 5.28
N VAL A 74 6.60 9.39 3.96
CA VAL A 74 7.81 9.40 3.13
C VAL A 74 8.74 10.57 3.48
N ALA A 75 8.19 11.72 3.89
CA ALA A 75 8.98 12.88 4.30
C ALA A 75 9.63 12.72 5.69
N ASP A 76 8.91 12.09 6.64
CA ASP A 76 9.29 12.10 8.06
C ASP A 76 10.07 10.84 8.50
N TYR A 77 9.97 9.74 7.75
CA TYR A 77 10.55 8.44 8.09
C TYR A 77 11.39 7.86 6.94
N PRO A 78 12.37 6.97 7.21
CA PRO A 78 13.20 6.35 6.17
C PRO A 78 12.45 5.24 5.42
N ILE A 79 11.26 5.55 4.91
CA ILE A 79 10.44 4.65 4.10
C ILE A 79 11.00 4.59 2.69
N VAL A 80 11.19 3.37 2.19
CA VAL A 80 11.66 3.13 0.80
C VAL A 80 10.66 2.31 -0.01
N SER A 81 9.62 1.75 0.62
CA SER A 81 8.63 0.91 -0.04
C SER A 81 7.25 1.03 0.61
N ILE A 82 6.20 1.11 -0.20
CA ILE A 82 4.79 1.10 0.19
C ILE A 82 4.05 0.09 -0.70
N GLU A 83 3.49 -0.94 -0.09
CA GLU A 83 2.72 -2.01 -0.72
C GLU A 83 1.22 -1.78 -0.48
N ASP A 84 0.43 -1.98 -1.54
CA ASP A 84 -1.03 -1.85 -1.59
C ASP A 84 -1.59 -0.60 -0.86
N PRO A 85 -1.16 0.62 -1.26
CA PRO A 85 -1.57 1.87 -0.62
C PRO A 85 -3.05 2.21 -0.77
N PHE A 86 -3.72 1.65 -1.78
CA PHE A 86 -5.14 1.92 -2.06
C PHE A 86 -5.86 0.60 -2.34
N ASP A 87 -7.18 0.67 -2.46
CA ASP A 87 -7.99 -0.46 -2.87
C ASP A 87 -7.53 -1.03 -4.22
N GLN A 88 -7.65 -2.35 -4.39
CA GLN A 88 -7.24 -3.10 -5.57
C GLN A 88 -7.78 -2.54 -6.90
N ASP A 89 -8.91 -1.82 -6.89
CA ASP A 89 -9.52 -1.23 -8.08
C ASP A 89 -9.54 0.32 -8.05
N ASP A 90 -8.82 0.96 -7.12
CA ASP A 90 -8.61 2.41 -7.05
C ASP A 90 -7.39 2.87 -7.88
N TRP A 91 -7.45 2.60 -9.19
CA TRP A 91 -6.38 2.91 -10.15
C TRP A 91 -6.00 4.40 -10.15
N GLU A 92 -6.97 5.30 -9.92
CA GLU A 92 -6.75 6.74 -9.91
C GLU A 92 -5.78 7.17 -8.80
N HIS A 93 -6.02 6.75 -7.55
CA HIS A 93 -5.17 7.16 -6.44
C HIS A 93 -3.80 6.48 -6.47
N HIS A 94 -3.69 5.25 -6.99
CA HIS A 94 -2.41 4.61 -7.28
C HIS A 94 -1.54 5.47 -8.22
N VAL A 95 -2.10 5.93 -9.35
CA VAL A 95 -1.37 6.81 -10.29
C VAL A 95 -0.98 8.14 -9.61
N LYS A 96 -1.90 8.76 -8.87
CA LYS A 96 -1.61 10.02 -8.15
C LYS A 96 -0.44 9.86 -7.18
N LEU A 97 -0.36 8.75 -6.45
CA LEU A 97 0.74 8.50 -5.52
C LEU A 97 2.07 8.26 -6.25
N ILE A 98 2.08 7.47 -7.33
CA ILE A 98 3.27 7.30 -8.17
C ILE A 98 3.81 8.64 -8.68
N VAL A 99 2.94 9.54 -9.13
CA VAL A 99 3.34 10.87 -9.62
C VAL A 99 3.99 11.71 -8.50
N GLU A 100 3.46 11.64 -7.28
CA GLU A 100 3.91 12.47 -6.15
C GLU A 100 5.20 11.94 -5.47
N VAL A 101 5.31 10.61 -5.27
CA VAL A 101 6.40 10.02 -4.48
C VAL A 101 7.13 8.85 -5.15
N GLY A 102 6.70 8.39 -6.32
CA GLY A 102 7.27 7.20 -6.99
C GLY A 102 8.71 7.33 -7.48
N GLN A 103 9.32 8.53 -7.40
CA GLN A 103 10.75 8.74 -7.61
C GLN A 103 11.58 8.55 -6.32
N GLN A 104 10.94 8.58 -5.15
CA GLN A 104 11.59 8.49 -3.84
C GLN A 104 11.43 7.09 -3.22
N VAL A 105 10.30 6.44 -3.48
CA VAL A 105 9.95 5.14 -2.90
C VAL A 105 9.43 4.16 -3.94
N HIS A 106 9.57 2.87 -3.65
CA HIS A 106 8.89 1.82 -4.40
C HIS A 106 7.41 1.79 -4.00
N ILE A 107 6.51 1.90 -4.97
CA ILE A 107 5.09 1.60 -4.83
C ILE A 107 4.89 0.20 -5.40
N VAL A 108 4.67 -0.74 -4.49
CA VAL A 108 4.48 -2.17 -4.76
C VAL A 108 2.98 -2.42 -4.88
N SER A 109 2.59 -3.22 -5.87
CA SER A 109 1.23 -3.73 -6.00
C SER A 109 1.22 -5.24 -5.90
N ASP A 110 0.36 -5.75 -5.03
CA ASP A 110 0.07 -7.17 -4.81
C ASP A 110 -1.39 -7.47 -5.17
N ASP A 111 -2.35 -7.02 -4.35
CA ASP A 111 -3.80 -7.22 -4.58
C ASP A 111 -4.24 -6.57 -5.90
N LEU A 112 -3.69 -5.39 -6.26
CA LEU A 112 -4.01 -4.75 -7.54
C LEU A 112 -3.57 -5.60 -8.74
N LEU A 113 -2.57 -6.47 -8.60
CA LEU A 113 -2.03 -7.26 -9.71
C LEU A 113 -2.52 -8.71 -9.70
N PHE A 114 -2.76 -9.31 -8.54
CA PHE A 114 -3.06 -10.75 -8.39
C PHE A 114 -2.07 -11.66 -9.15
N THR A 115 -0.86 -11.19 -9.43
CA THR A 115 0.08 -11.83 -10.36
C THR A 115 -0.57 -12.16 -11.74
N ASN A 116 -1.60 -11.43 -12.18
CA ASN A 116 -2.33 -11.64 -13.44
C ASN A 116 -1.70 -10.84 -14.60
N PRO A 117 -1.20 -11.50 -15.67
CA PRO A 117 -0.54 -10.82 -16.79
C PRO A 117 -1.33 -9.66 -17.41
N LYS A 118 -2.67 -9.78 -17.52
CA LYS A 118 -3.51 -8.71 -18.07
C LYS A 118 -3.58 -7.49 -17.16
N ARG A 119 -3.62 -7.71 -15.83
CA ARG A 119 -3.57 -6.61 -14.84
C ARG A 119 -2.18 -5.99 -14.80
N VAL A 120 -1.11 -6.79 -14.91
CA VAL A 120 0.28 -6.31 -15.04
C VAL A 120 0.45 -5.43 -16.29
N ASP A 121 -0.03 -5.89 -17.45
CA ASP A 121 0.02 -5.10 -18.69
C ASP A 121 -0.72 -3.77 -18.57
N LYS A 122 -1.89 -3.77 -17.94
CA LYS A 122 -2.65 -2.54 -17.66
C LYS A 122 -1.88 -1.63 -16.70
N ALA A 123 -1.34 -2.18 -15.61
CA ALA A 123 -0.56 -1.46 -14.61
C ALA A 123 0.67 -0.77 -15.19
N ILE A 124 1.39 -1.43 -16.10
CA ILE A 124 2.53 -0.86 -16.82
C ILE A 124 2.07 0.32 -17.69
N LYS A 125 0.98 0.16 -18.45
CA LYS A 125 0.46 1.21 -19.35
C LYS A 125 -0.01 2.44 -18.57
N GLU A 126 -0.68 2.23 -17.44
CA GLU A 126 -1.25 3.30 -16.62
C GLU A 126 -0.27 3.84 -15.58
N LYS A 127 0.91 3.21 -15.40
CA LYS A 127 1.95 3.59 -14.42
C LYS A 127 1.41 3.65 -12.98
N VAL A 128 0.67 2.63 -12.58
CA VAL A 128 0.03 2.56 -11.24
C VAL A 128 0.98 2.15 -10.12
N CYS A 129 2.09 1.48 -10.46
CA CYS A 129 3.11 1.02 -9.54
C CYS A 129 4.49 1.07 -10.24
N ASN A 130 5.57 0.97 -9.47
CA ASN A 130 6.94 0.89 -10.00
C ASN A 130 7.68 -0.37 -9.50
N ALA A 131 7.00 -1.21 -8.71
CA ALA A 131 7.44 -2.51 -8.25
C ALA A 131 6.26 -3.51 -8.25
N LEU A 132 6.58 -4.79 -8.44
CA LEU A 132 5.64 -5.92 -8.44
C LEU A 132 6.01 -6.86 -7.30
N LEU A 133 5.03 -7.31 -6.53
CA LEU A 133 5.22 -8.42 -5.59
C LEU A 133 5.03 -9.75 -6.34
N LEU A 134 6.08 -10.57 -6.39
CA LEU A 134 6.02 -11.88 -7.05
C LEU A 134 5.69 -12.98 -6.03
N LYS A 135 4.51 -13.60 -6.17
CA LYS A 135 4.10 -14.79 -5.38
C LYS A 135 4.12 -16.04 -6.27
N GLU A 136 5.15 -16.87 -6.11
CA GLU A 136 5.37 -18.06 -6.96
C GLU A 136 4.14 -18.99 -7.07
N ILE A 137 3.42 -19.20 -5.97
CA ILE A 137 2.24 -20.08 -5.96
C ILE A 137 1.07 -19.52 -6.78
N ALA A 138 0.91 -18.20 -6.82
CA ALA A 138 -0.13 -17.56 -7.63
C ALA A 138 0.17 -17.73 -9.13
N LEU A 139 1.44 -17.59 -9.51
CA LEU A 139 1.89 -17.77 -10.89
C LEU A 139 1.66 -19.22 -11.39
N LEU A 140 2.00 -20.22 -10.58
CA LEU A 140 1.81 -21.64 -10.94
C LEU A 140 0.33 -21.97 -11.18
N SER A 141 -0.58 -21.48 -10.33
CA SER A 141 -2.01 -21.71 -10.51
C SER A 141 -2.57 -21.13 -11.82
N GLN A 142 -2.00 -20.02 -12.31
CA GLN A 142 -2.39 -19.43 -13.60
C GLN A 142 -1.88 -20.26 -14.78
N PHE A 143 -0.65 -20.76 -14.70
CA PHE A 143 -0.13 -21.70 -15.70
C PHE A 143 -0.94 -23.00 -15.75
N GLU A 144 -1.38 -23.53 -14.60
CA GLU A 144 -2.25 -24.70 -14.56
C GLU A 144 -3.62 -24.40 -15.17
N HIS A 145 -4.23 -23.25 -14.84
CA HIS A 145 -5.50 -22.85 -15.43
C HIS A 145 -5.44 -22.63 -16.95
N GLU A 146 -4.38 -22.01 -17.47
CA GLU A 146 -4.21 -21.78 -18.91
C GLU A 146 -3.93 -23.08 -19.67
N ASN A 147 -3.26 -24.06 -19.05
CA ASN A 147 -2.96 -25.36 -19.66
C ASN A 147 -4.06 -26.41 -19.49
N ILE A 148 -5.03 -26.22 -18.57
CA ILE A 148 -6.19 -27.10 -18.40
C ILE A 148 -7.36 -26.72 -19.33
N ILE A 149 -7.31 -25.54 -19.99
CA ILE A 149 -8.36 -25.03 -20.89
C ILE A 149 -8.00 -25.22 -22.39
N GLN A 150 -6.95 -25.95 -22.74
CA GLN A 150 -6.64 -26.38 -24.12
C GLN A 150 -7.11 -27.83 -24.37
#